data_AF-A0A1I6G8D8-F1
#
_entry.id   AF-A0A1I6G8D8-F1
#
_cell.length_a   1.000
_cell.length_b   1.000
_cell.length_c   1.000
_cell.angle_alpha   90.00
_cell.angle_beta   90.00
_cell.angle_gamma   90.00
#
_symmetry.space_group_name_H-M   'P 1'
#
loop_
_entity.id
_entity.type
_entity.pdbx_description
1 polymer ?
#
loop_
_entity_poly.entity_id
_entity_poly.type
_entity_poly.pdbx_seq_one_letter_code
_entity_poly.pdbx_strand_id
1 'polypeptide(L)' 'MKPINLNQARKARTRAEAKAKADENAIRFGRTKAEQLLDAAREQQASDRLSQLKFDDE' A
#
# COMPACT_ATOMS: atom_id res chain seq x y z
N MET A 1 34.05 -15.68 -11.76
CA MET A 1 33.06 -14.68 -11.28
C MET A 1 32.87 -13.65 -12.39
N LYS A 2 31.64 -13.44 -12.87
CA LYS A 2 31.39 -12.52 -13.99
C LYS A 2 31.49 -11.07 -13.46
N PRO A 3 32.22 -10.15 -14.10
CA PRO A 3 32.37 -8.78 -13.60
C PRO A 3 31.00 -8.08 -13.55
N ILE A 4 30.66 -7.51 -12.39
CA ILE A 4 29.41 -6.79 -12.19
C ILE A 4 29.62 -5.32 -12.56
N ASN A 5 28.76 -4.80 -13.43
CA ASN A 5 28.77 -3.39 -13.76
C ASN A 5 28.11 -2.57 -12.63
N LEU A 6 28.92 -1.90 -11.82
CA LEU A 6 28.45 -1.09 -10.69
C LEU A 6 27.54 0.08 -11.11
N ASN A 7 27.70 0.61 -12.33
CA ASN A 7 26.84 1.68 -12.84
C ASN A 7 25.42 1.16 -13.11
N GLN A 8 25.30 -0.07 -13.65
CA GLN A 8 23.99 -0.71 -13.83
C GLN A 8 23.34 -1.00 -12.48
N ALA A 9 24.10 -1.49 -11.50
CA ALA A 9 23.61 -1.75 -10.16
C ALA A 9 23.09 -0.47 -9.46
N ARG A 10 23.83 0.65 -9.55
CA ARG A 10 23.38 1.94 -9.02
C ARG A 10 22.09 2.41 -9.70
N LYS A 11 22.02 2.34 -11.04
CA LYS A 11 20.82 2.70 -11.80
C LYS A 11 19.61 1.84 -11.45
N ALA A 12 19.82 0.55 -11.17
CA ALA A 12 18.75 -0.34 -10.74
C ALA A 12 18.20 0.08 -9.38
N ARG A 13 19.08 0.40 -8.42
CA ARG A 13 18.68 0.89 -7.08
C ARG A 13 17.89 2.21 -7.18
N THR A 14 18.40 3.20 -7.92
CA THR A 14 17.72 4.49 -8.03
C THR A 14 16.34 4.38 -8.68
N ARG A 15 16.18 3.51 -9.70
CA ARG A 15 14.87 3.25 -10.30
C ARG A 15 13.92 2.54 -9.34
N ALA A 16 14.42 1.58 -8.56
CA ALA A 16 13.60 0.88 -7.56
C ALA A 16 13.10 1.84 -6.47
N GLU A 17 13.97 2.70 -5.96
CA GLU A 17 13.61 3.75 -4.99
C GLU A 17 12.59 4.74 -5.56
N ALA A 18 12.79 5.19 -6.81
CA ALA A 18 11.84 6.08 -7.48
C ALA A 18 10.47 5.42 -7.67
N LYS A 19 10.44 4.12 -8.02
CA LYS A 19 9.20 3.35 -8.16
C LYS A 19 8.48 3.22 -6.82
N ALA A 20 9.19 2.85 -5.75
CA ALA A 20 8.60 2.72 -4.42
C ALA A 20 7.96 4.05 -3.95
N LYS A 21 8.63 5.19 -4.18
CA LYS A 21 8.08 6.51 -3.89
C LYS A 21 6.85 6.85 -4.73
N ALA A 22 6.85 6.48 -6.01
CA ALA A 22 5.70 6.69 -6.88
C ALA A 22 4.50 5.86 -6.44
N ASP A 23 4.71 4.61 -6.04
CA ASP A 23 3.67 3.72 -5.53
C ASP A 23 3.08 4.26 -4.21
N GLU A 24 3.93 4.75 -3.29
CA GLU A 24 3.47 5.41 -2.06
C GLU A 24 2.63 6.65 -2.37
N ASN A 25 3.10 7.51 -3.29
CA ASN A 25 2.37 8.71 -3.69
C ASN A 25 1.05 8.39 -4.39
N ALA A 26 0.99 7.34 -5.20
CA ALA A 26 -0.24 6.89 -5.85
C ALA A 26 -1.28 6.45 -4.81
N ILE A 27 -0.85 5.77 -3.74
CA ILE A 27 -1.74 5.40 -2.63
C ILE A 27 -2.20 6.64 -1.85
N ARG A 28 -1.27 7.54 -1.52
CA ARG A 28 -1.54 8.72 -0.67
C ARG A 28 -2.32 9.82 -1.37
N PHE A 29 -2.04 10.06 -2.64
CA PHE A 29 -2.54 11.21 -3.39
C PHE A 29 -3.30 10.85 -4.67
N GLY A 30 -3.21 9.59 -5.13
CA GLY A 30 -3.91 9.14 -6.33
C GLY A 30 -5.37 8.72 -6.08
N ARG A 31 -5.76 8.48 -4.82
CA ARG A 31 -7.14 8.13 -4.49
C ARG A 31 -8.02 9.37 -4.44
N THR A 32 -9.11 9.35 -5.19
CA THR A 32 -10.14 10.39 -5.14
C THR A 32 -10.88 10.36 -3.80
N LYS A 33 -11.50 11.48 -3.42
CA LYS A 33 -12.32 11.56 -2.20
C LYS A 33 -13.46 10.52 -2.20
N ALA A 34 -14.03 10.22 -3.36
CA ALA A 34 -15.09 9.21 -3.51
C ALA A 34 -14.59 7.80 -3.20
N GLU A 35 -13.41 7.43 -3.69
CA GLU A 35 -12.78 6.13 -3.41
C GLU A 35 -12.41 5.98 -1.94
N GLN A 36 -11.86 7.04 -1.33
CA GLN A 36 -11.54 7.04 0.11
C GLN A 36 -12.80 6.84 0.98
N LEU A 37 -13.90 7.51 0.65
CA LEU A 37 -15.17 7.36 1.38
C LEU A 37 -15.77 5.96 1.23
N LEU A 38 -15.68 5.39 0.02
CA LEU A 38 -16.16 4.04 -0.25
C LEU A 38 -15.33 2.98 0.48
N ASP A 39 -14.00 3.14 0.53
CA ASP A 39 -13.13 2.26 1.32
C ASP A 39 -13.44 2.37 2.82
N ALA A 40 -13.57 3.60 3.34
CA ALA A 40 -13.92 3.82 4.75
C ALA A 40 -15.28 3.21 5.12
N ALA A 41 -16.30 3.35 4.25
CA ALA A 41 -17.61 2.75 4.48
C ALA A 41 -17.53 1.21 4.48
N ARG A 42 -16.72 0.61 3.60
CA ARG A 42 -16.49 -0.84 3.58
C ARG A 42 -15.75 -1.32 4.83
N GLU A 43 -14.74 -0.57 5.27
CA GLU A 43 -13.97 -0.89 6.46
C GLU A 43 -14.84 -0.81 7.73
N GLN A 44 -15.70 0.21 7.82
CA GLN A 44 -16.68 0.32 8.90
C GLN A 44 -17.64 -0.88 8.90
N GLN A 45 -18.22 -1.22 7.74
CA GLN A 45 -19.11 -2.37 7.62
C GLN A 45 -18.42 -3.69 8.01
N ALA A 46 -17.15 -3.86 7.62
CA ALA A 46 -16.36 -5.03 7.98
C ALA A 46 -16.07 -5.08 9.49
N SER A 47 -15.72 -3.94 10.09
CA SER A 47 -15.50 -3.82 11.54
C SER A 47 -16.77 -4.13 12.33
N ASP A 48 -17.91 -3.56 11.92
CA ASP A 48 -19.21 -3.82 12.54
C ASP A 48 -19.64 -5.28 12.38
N ARG A 49 -19.34 -5.88 11.23
CA ARG A 49 -19.60 -7.30 11.01
C ARG A 49 -18.73 -8.16 11.91
N LEU A 50 -17.46 -7.80 12.07
CA LEU A 50 -16.54 -8.53 12.94
C LEU A 50 -16.93 -8.38 14.41
N SER A 51 -17.35 -7.20 14.85
CA SER A 51 -17.81 -6.99 16.23
C SER A 51 -19.07 -7.80 16.55
N GLN A 52 -20.02 -7.90 15.62
CA GLN A 52 -21.19 -8.79 15.77
C GLN A 52 -20.83 -10.27 15.88
N LEU A 53 -19.71 -10.69 15.28
CA LEU A 53 -19.25 -12.08 15.30
C LEU A 53 -18.32 -12.38 16.48
N LYS A 54 -17.86 -11.36 17.21
CA LYS A 54 -17.13 -11.58 18.46
C LYS A 54 -18.13 -12.07 19.51
N PHE A 55 -17.95 -13.31 19.93
CA PHE A 55 -18.48 -13.77 21.21
C PHE A 55 -17.60 -13.16 22.30
N ASP A 56 -18.21 -12.41 23.22
CA ASP A 56 -17.57 -12.06 24.48
C ASP A 56 -17.50 -13.35 25.31
N ASP A 57 -16.40 -14.09 25.15
CA ASP A 57 -16.05 -15.17 26.08
C ASP A 57 -15.61 -14.50 27.39
N GLU A 58 -16.53 -14.50 28.35
CA GLU A 58 -16.35 -14.06 29.73
C GLU A 58 -15.30 -14.89 30.48
#